data_AF-A0A1S2MDU8-F1
#
_entry.id   AF-A0A1S2MDU8-F1
#
_cell.length_a   1.000
_cell.length_b   1.000
_cell.length_c   1.000
_cell.angle_alpha   90.00
_cell.angle_beta   90.00
_cell.angle_gamma   90.00
#
_symmetry.space_group_name_H-M   'P 1'
#
loop_
_entity.id
_entity.type
_entity.pdbx_description
1 polymer ?
#
loop_
_entity_poly.entity_id
_entity_poly.type
_entity_poly.pdbx_seq_one_letter_code
_entity_poly.pdbx_strand_id
1 'polypeptide(L)' 'MTKRITIDINENEYLRLKEIAEERESSVSKLLGAFVQDLTNSERRGGSDEYYRARDWLDRIMLQYR' A
#
# COMPACT_ATOMS: atom_id res chain seq x y z
N MET A 1 15.38 6.39 11.53
CA MET A 1 14.91 5.33 12.47
C MET A 1 13.83 4.52 11.76
N THR A 2 13.88 3.20 11.84
CA THR A 2 12.83 2.33 11.27
C THR A 2 11.77 2.03 12.32
N LYS A 3 10.49 2.11 11.94
CA LYS A 3 9.35 1.71 12.78
C LYS A 3 8.79 0.38 12.26
N ARG A 4 8.26 -0.46 13.15
CA ARG A 4 7.57 -1.72 12.80
C ARG A 4 6.08 -1.53 13.09
N ILE A 5 5.25 -1.93 12.13
CA ILE A 5 3.80 -1.95 12.27
C ILE A 5 3.32 -3.41 12.21
N THR A 6 2.28 -3.71 12.97
CA THR A 6 1.49 -4.95 12.84
C THR A 6 0.16 -4.55 12.23
N ILE A 7 -0.33 -5.34 11.28
CA ILE A 7 -1.64 -5.15 10.65
C ILE A 7 -2.45 -6.41 10.83
N ASP A 8 -3.75 -6.24 11.08
CA ASP A 8 -4.70 -7.34 11.08
C ASP A 8 -5.30 -7.44 9.67
N ILE A 9 -5.16 -8.61 9.06
CA ILE A 9 -5.73 -8.97 7.76
C ILE A 9 -6.29 -10.39 7.87
N ASN A 10 -7.32 -10.70 7.09
CA ASN A 10 -7.82 -12.06 7.04
C ASN A 10 -6.94 -12.95 6.13
N GLU A 11 -7.12 -14.27 6.23
CA GLU A 11 -6.33 -15.25 5.48
C GLU A 11 -6.42 -15.05 3.96
N ASN A 12 -7.62 -14.75 3.44
CA ASN A 12 -7.82 -14.57 2.00
C ASN A 12 -7.10 -13.32 1.48
N GLU A 13 -7.12 -12.22 2.23
CA GLU A 13 -6.37 -11.00 1.92
C GLU A 13 -4.87 -11.27 1.91
N TYR A 14 -4.37 -12.02 2.90
CA TYR A 14 -2.96 -12.38 2.97
C TYR A 14 -2.53 -13.26 1.79
N LEU A 15 -3.31 -14.30 1.46
CA LEU A 15 -3.04 -15.17 0.32
C LEU A 15 -2.99 -14.36 -0.98
N ARG A 16 -3.94 -13.44 -1.20
CA ARG A 16 -3.95 -12.60 -2.39
C ARG A 16 -2.74 -11.66 -2.44
N LEU A 17 -2.36 -11.07 -1.32
CA LEU A 17 -1.14 -10.24 -1.23
C LEU A 17 0.13 -11.05 -1.51
N LYS A 18 0.17 -12.30 -1.04
CA LYS A 18 1.29 -13.22 -1.26
C LYS A 18 1.45 -13.55 -2.75
N GLU A 19 0.36 -13.90 -3.44
CA GLU A 19 0.37 -14.15 -4.90
C GLU A 19 0.94 -12.97 -5.68
N ILE A 20 0.45 -11.75 -5.40
CA ILE A 20 0.91 -10.52 -6.05
C ILE A 20 2.42 -10.29 -5.81
N ALA A 21 2.88 -10.57 -4.58
CA ALA A 21 4.29 -10.43 -4.24
C ALA A 21 5.15 -11.47 -4.98
N GLU A 22 4.69 -12.73 -5.07
CA GLU A 22 5.38 -13.82 -5.76
C GLU A 22 5.48 -13.58 -7.28
N GLU A 23 4.41 -13.07 -7.92
CA GLU A 23 4.42 -12.66 -9.34
C GLU A 23 5.48 -11.58 -9.66
N ARG A 24 5.96 -10.87 -8.64
CA ARG A 24 6.96 -9.80 -8.74
C ARG A 24 8.30 -10.18 -8.08
N GLU A 25 8.53 -11.46 -7.81
CA GLU A 25 9.74 -11.97 -7.15
C GLU A 25 10.06 -11.22 -5.84
N SER A 26 9.03 -10.88 -5.08
CA SER A 26 9.10 -10.02 -3.91
C SER A 26 8.47 -10.67 -2.67
N SER A 27 8.44 -9.94 -1.56
CA SER A 27 7.76 -10.35 -0.33
C SER A 27 6.59 -9.44 -0.01
N VAL A 28 5.60 -9.94 0.72
CA VAL A 28 4.45 -9.15 1.20
C VAL A 28 4.92 -7.89 1.95
N SER A 29 5.97 -8.01 2.77
CA SER A 29 6.53 -6.86 3.50
C SER A 29 7.12 -5.79 2.58
N LYS A 30 7.78 -6.18 1.49
CA LYS A 30 8.34 -5.25 0.49
C LYS A 30 7.23 -4.59 -0.32
N LEU A 31 6.20 -5.35 -0.70
CA LEU A 31 5.01 -4.83 -1.40
C LEU A 31 4.31 -3.76 -0.55
N LEU A 32 4.00 -4.06 0.71
CA LEU A 32 3.37 -3.11 1.63
C LEU A 32 4.26 -1.91 1.91
N GLY A 33 5.57 -2.11 2.04
CA GLY A 33 6.54 -1.03 2.18
C GLY A 33 6.55 -0.09 0.97
N ALA A 34 6.53 -0.62 -0.24
CA ALA A 34 6.46 0.16 -1.47
C ALA A 34 5.13 0.93 -1.58
N PHE A 35 4.01 0.29 -1.21
CA PHE A 35 2.71 0.96 -1.16
C PHE A 35 2.71 2.13 -0.17
N VAL A 36 3.19 1.93 1.06
CA VAL A 36 3.32 3.01 2.06
C VAL A 36 4.26 4.11 1.56
N GLN A 37 5.34 3.76 0.87
CA GLN A 37 6.26 4.72 0.29
C GLN A 37 5.58 5.56 -0.79
N ASP A 38 4.80 4.96 -1.70
CA ASP A 38 4.04 5.71 -2.71
C ASP A 38 2.94 6.57 -2.07
N LEU A 39 2.28 6.10 -1.02
CA LEU A 39 1.31 6.88 -0.24
C LEU A 39 1.94 8.11 0.45
N THR A 40 3.20 8.02 0.89
CA THR A 40 3.84 9.04 1.74
C THR A 40 4.85 9.93 1.01
N ASN A 41 5.34 9.53 -0.17
CA ASN A 41 6.32 10.29 -0.92
C ASN A 41 5.66 11.22 -1.96
N SER A 42 5.16 12.36 -1.47
CA SER A 42 4.44 13.40 -2.21
C SER A 42 5.27 14.23 -3.20
N GLU A 43 6.58 13.97 -3.33
CA GLU A 43 7.49 14.78 -4.16
C GLU A 43 7.74 14.22 -5.57
N ARG A 44 7.18 13.05 -5.92
CA ARG A 44 7.10 12.58 -7.32
C ARG A 44 6.09 13.42 -8.12
N ARG A 45 6.38 14.72 -8.30
CA ARG A 45 5.59 15.70 -9.06
C ARG A 45 5.85 15.61 -10.58
N GLY A 46 6.06 14.40 -11.09
CA GLY A 46 6.34 14.12 -12.50
C GLY A 46 5.10 13.90 -13.36
N GLY A 47 3.90 14.27 -12.87
CA GLY A 47 2.66 14.08 -13.63
C GLY A 47 2.08 12.67 -13.60
N SER A 48 2.37 11.87 -12.56
CA SER A 48 1.71 10.57 -12.41
C SER A 48 0.36 10.72 -11.71
N ASP A 49 -0.70 10.20 -12.34
CA ASP A 49 -2.04 10.00 -11.78
C ASP A 49 -2.04 9.33 -10.38
N GLU A 50 -0.94 8.66 -10.01
CA GLU A 50 -0.78 7.87 -8.79
C GLU A 50 -0.90 8.71 -7.50
N TYR A 51 -0.49 9.99 -7.49
CA TYR A 51 -0.64 10.86 -6.29
C TYR A 51 -2.11 11.16 -5.98
N TYR A 52 -2.86 11.59 -7.00
CA TYR A 52 -4.29 11.89 -6.83
C TYR A 52 -5.04 10.60 -6.47
N ARG A 53 -4.72 9.49 -7.14
CA ARG A 53 -5.33 8.20 -6.85
C ARG A 53 -4.99 7.67 -5.47
N ALA A 54 -3.79 7.91 -4.93
CA ALA A 54 -3.40 7.49 -3.58
C ALA A 54 -4.22 8.21 -2.50
N ARG A 55 -4.34 9.53 -2.61
CA ARG A 55 -5.11 10.34 -1.66
C ARG A 55 -6.62 10.11 -1.80
N ASP A 56 -7.14 10.06 -3.02
CA ASP A 56 -8.55 9.76 -3.28
C ASP A 56 -8.91 8.33 -2.82
N TRP A 57 -7.99 7.37 -3.00
CA TRP A 57 -8.15 6.02 -2.46
C TRP A 57 -8.19 6.04 -0.93
N LEU A 58 -7.26 6.76 -0.28
CA LEU A 58 -7.23 6.88 1.16
C LEU A 58 -8.51 7.51 1.69
N ASP A 59 -8.95 8.63 1.09
CA ASP A 59 -10.17 9.33 1.48
C ASP A 59 -11.41 8.43 1.29
N ARG A 60 -11.50 7.68 0.19
CA ARG A 60 -12.59 6.72 -0.05
C ARG A 60 -12.63 5.59 0.98
N ILE A 61 -11.48 5.03 1.32
CA ILE A 61 -11.39 3.92 2.27
C ILE A 61 -11.66 4.42 3.69
N MET A 62 -11.14 5.57 4.09
CA MET A 62 -11.34 6.14 5.42
C MET A 62 -12.80 6.53 5.69
N LEU A 63 -13.60 6.80 4.65
CA LEU A 63 -15.06 6.97 4.79
C LEU A 63 -15.79 5.68 5.20
N GLN A 64 -15.23 4.49 4.93
CA GLN A 64 -15.82 3.21 5.32
C GLN A 64 -15.57 2.86 6.79
N TYR A 65 -14.61 3.52 7.42
CA TYR A 65 -14.23 3.33 8.83
C TYR A 65 -14.77 4.42 9.77
N ARG A 66 -15.66 5.30 9.26
CA ARG A 66 -16.43 6.27 10.06
C ARG A 66 -17.79 5.70 10.42
#